data_AF-A0A3L7VYU3-F1
#
_entry.id   AF-A0A3L7VYU3-F1
#
_cell.length_a   1.000
_cell.length_b   1.000
_cell.length_c   1.000
_cell.angle_alpha   90.00
_cell.angle_beta   90.00
_cell.angle_gamma   90.00
#
_symmetry.space_group_name_H-M   'P 1'
#
loop_
_entity.id
_entity.type
_entity.pdbx_description
1 polymer ?
#
loop_
_entity_poly.entity_id
_entity_poly.type
_entity_poly.pdbx_seq_one_letter_code
_entity_poly.pdbx_strand_id
1 'polypeptide(L)'
;MVASVAGPGTLLVPASTPRPARIVVLGCGSIGQAIVPLLIRDLGVAPASIRVVEVLDTRARIADSIAKGVTYEQAAVTRENLGAFLGERLSAGDVLLDLAWNIDAIEIIGWCHDNGVRYLNTSVEIWEPYAGVSQQPPITRTLYHRHMGLRAMLARWGSNNGPSAIVEHGANPGWVSHEAKYALEELGAALLSRNAIVGADAAARIATLERALAADDFAQVAEAAGVKIIQISERDTQLTDRPKKVGEFVNTWSGEGFYEEGIAPAELGWGTHERSLPARGLAHDGNGPRNQILIRRAGMETQVRTWVPGATPARAVAEGGESIGMLIRHGEAFTMSDHLTVRDERGAARYRPTVYYAYCPSDSAIASVHELRGRNWEHPERFRLLNNEITTGEDRLGVFLLGHPLKGWWSGSLLSIDEARANLPGHSATTLQVAGSVISAVAWLLRHPQEGLRVPDELPHRELLTDIRHYLGTRWSGAVDWTPLAGRLELFPDAVSPAEAPGDDPWQFSAFLAR
;
A
#
# COMPACT_ATOMS: atom_id res chain seq x y z
N MET A 1 24.69 -11.17 3.48
CA MET A 1 25.02 -11.23 4.92
C MET A 1 23.72 -11.06 5.67
N VAL A 2 23.22 -12.11 6.32
CA VAL A 2 21.93 -12.06 7.03
C VAL A 2 22.18 -11.29 8.33
N ALA A 3 21.73 -10.03 8.38
CA ALA A 3 21.67 -9.31 9.64
C ALA A 3 20.83 -10.15 10.63
N SER A 4 21.35 -10.32 11.84
CA SER A 4 20.64 -10.92 12.96
C SER A 4 19.29 -10.21 13.10
N VAL A 5 18.20 -10.92 12.84
CA VAL A 5 16.87 -10.36 13.03
C VAL A 5 16.51 -10.37 14.49
N ALA A 6 16.03 -9.22 14.96
CA ALA A 6 15.43 -9.07 16.26
C ALA A 6 14.38 -10.17 16.45
N GLY A 7 14.68 -11.15 17.30
CA GLY A 7 13.68 -12.11 17.75
C GLY A 7 12.63 -11.41 18.61
N PRO A 8 11.50 -12.08 18.90
CA PRO A 8 10.51 -11.56 19.82
C PRO A 8 11.18 -11.17 21.14
N GLY A 9 11.13 -9.87 21.48
CA GLY A 9 11.75 -9.30 22.68
C GLY A 9 12.98 -8.39 22.47
N THR A 10 13.48 -8.26 21.25
CA THR A 10 14.54 -7.28 20.93
C THR A 10 13.92 -5.99 20.36
N LEU A 11 14.31 -4.83 20.88
CA LEU A 11 13.85 -3.54 20.37
C LEU A 11 14.35 -3.32 18.93
N LEU A 12 13.47 -2.80 18.05
CA LEU A 12 13.82 -2.45 16.67
C LEU A 12 14.80 -1.28 16.59
N VAL A 13 14.79 -0.42 17.60
CA VAL A 13 15.71 0.70 17.72
C VAL A 13 16.58 0.55 18.97
N PRO A 14 17.89 0.86 18.90
CA PRO A 14 18.77 0.82 20.06
C PRO A 14 18.19 1.57 21.26
N ALA A 15 18.43 1.08 22.47
CA ALA A 15 18.01 1.73 23.71
C ALA A 15 18.60 3.15 23.86
N SER A 16 19.73 3.42 23.20
CA SER A 16 20.36 4.75 23.12
C SER A 16 19.65 5.73 22.18
N THR A 17 18.74 5.27 21.33
CA THR A 17 18.01 6.14 20.39
C THR A 17 17.03 7.02 21.18
N PRO A 18 17.10 8.37 21.06
CA PRO A 18 16.21 9.26 21.79
C PRO A 18 14.72 8.94 21.55
N ARG A 19 13.94 8.81 22.62
CA ARG A 19 12.49 8.63 22.53
C ARG A 19 11.79 9.99 22.59
N PRO A 20 10.69 10.18 21.83
CA PRO A 20 9.87 11.37 21.97
C PRO A 20 9.30 11.45 23.39
N ALA A 21 9.02 12.66 23.87
CA ALA A 21 8.32 12.84 25.13
C ALA A 21 6.88 12.33 25.01
N ARG A 22 6.24 12.56 23.85
CA ARG A 22 4.88 12.16 23.54
C ARG A 22 4.76 11.52 22.15
N ILE A 23 3.95 10.48 22.08
CA ILE A 23 3.40 9.92 20.84
C ILE A 23 1.89 10.04 20.91
N VAL A 24 1.30 10.79 19.99
CA VAL A 24 -0.16 10.86 19.83
C VAL A 24 -0.56 9.96 18.67
N VAL A 25 -1.51 9.06 18.93
CA VAL A 25 -2.13 8.19 17.92
C VAL A 25 -3.55 8.69 17.69
N LEU A 26 -3.83 9.25 16.53
CA LEU A 26 -5.19 9.59 16.11
C LEU A 26 -5.81 8.35 15.47
N GLY A 27 -6.98 7.96 15.94
CA GLY A 27 -7.67 6.75 15.50
C GLY A 27 -7.31 5.53 16.35
N CYS A 28 -8.34 4.84 16.79
CA CYS A 28 -8.27 3.56 17.49
C CYS A 28 -9.13 2.50 16.78
N GLY A 29 -9.08 2.52 15.44
CA GLY A 29 -9.56 1.45 14.57
C GLY A 29 -8.66 0.20 14.61
N SER A 30 -8.74 -0.67 13.59
CA SER A 30 -7.96 -1.91 13.53
C SER A 30 -6.46 -1.67 13.72
N ILE A 31 -5.90 -0.68 13.02
CA ILE A 31 -4.47 -0.38 13.00
C ILE A 31 -4.03 0.29 14.30
N GLY A 32 -4.76 1.31 14.77
CA GLY A 32 -4.46 1.97 16.05
C GLY A 32 -4.45 0.97 17.22
N GLN A 33 -5.41 0.04 17.26
CA GLN A 33 -5.45 -1.04 18.26
C GLN A 33 -4.20 -1.94 18.20
N ALA A 34 -3.71 -2.24 17.01
CA ALA A 34 -2.53 -3.08 16.82
C ALA A 34 -1.22 -2.34 17.15
N ILE A 35 -1.13 -1.05 16.83
CA ILE A 35 0.10 -0.28 16.96
C ILE A 35 0.45 0.05 18.40
N VAL A 36 -0.53 0.43 19.20
CA VAL A 36 -0.31 0.84 20.60
C VAL A 36 0.49 -0.20 21.41
N PRO A 37 0.12 -1.50 21.43
CA PRO A 37 0.93 -2.50 22.14
C PRO A 37 2.32 -2.70 21.52
N LEU A 38 2.49 -2.53 20.21
CA LEU A 38 3.79 -2.68 19.53
C LEU A 38 4.74 -1.51 19.80
N LEU A 39 4.24 -0.28 19.95
CA LEU A 39 5.04 0.88 20.40
C LEU A 39 5.70 0.59 21.75
N ILE A 40 4.98 -0.06 22.66
CA ILE A 40 5.48 -0.45 23.99
C ILE A 40 6.45 -1.63 23.86
N ARG A 41 6.02 -2.70 23.18
CA ARG A 41 6.73 -3.98 23.11
C ARG A 41 8.04 -3.88 22.31
N ASP A 42 7.99 -3.29 21.12
CA ASP A 42 9.04 -3.43 20.11
C ASP A 42 9.86 -2.15 19.92
N LEU A 43 9.32 -0.99 20.31
CA LEU A 43 10.05 0.28 20.33
C LEU A 43 10.43 0.74 21.74
N GLY A 44 9.91 0.09 22.79
CA GLY A 44 10.24 0.43 24.17
C GLY A 44 9.78 1.84 24.56
N VAL A 45 8.69 2.31 23.96
CA VAL A 45 8.08 3.59 24.32
C VAL A 45 7.41 3.45 25.69
N ALA A 46 7.67 4.39 26.59
CA ALA A 46 7.01 4.41 27.89
C ALA A 46 5.49 4.56 27.69
N PRO A 47 4.64 3.71 28.28
CA PRO A 47 3.18 3.80 28.10
C PRO A 47 2.61 5.19 28.42
N ALA A 48 3.14 5.86 29.45
CA ALA A 48 2.75 7.22 29.84
C ALA A 48 3.05 8.31 28.79
N SER A 49 3.94 8.02 27.83
CA SER A 49 4.22 8.89 26.69
C SER A 49 3.24 8.69 25.54
N ILE A 50 2.38 7.67 25.58
CA ILE A 50 1.43 7.36 24.50
C ILE A 50 0.07 7.93 24.86
N ARG A 51 -0.51 8.70 23.94
CA ARG A 51 -1.90 9.16 23.99
C ARG A 51 -2.64 8.67 22.75
N VAL A 52 -3.75 7.98 22.95
CA VAL A 52 -4.65 7.55 21.89
C VAL A 52 -5.88 8.46 21.90
N VAL A 53 -6.21 9.00 20.74
CA VAL A 53 -7.39 9.85 20.52
C VAL A 53 -8.33 9.17 19.55
N GLU A 54 -9.60 9.05 19.91
CA GLU A 54 -10.62 8.44 19.06
C GLU A 54 -11.98 9.11 19.28
N VAL A 55 -12.82 9.19 18.24
CA VAL A 55 -14.15 9.80 18.33
C VAL A 55 -15.16 8.86 18.97
N LEU A 56 -15.08 7.56 18.67
CA LEU A 56 -15.93 6.52 19.26
C LEU A 56 -15.34 6.01 20.59
N ASP A 57 -16.18 5.56 21.53
CA ASP A 57 -15.64 4.91 22.74
C ASP A 57 -15.17 3.47 22.42
N THR A 58 -13.89 3.33 22.13
CA THR A 58 -13.21 2.06 21.85
C THR A 58 -12.23 1.66 22.96
N ARG A 59 -12.28 2.30 24.15
CA ARG A 59 -11.33 2.06 25.26
C ARG A 59 -11.12 0.59 25.59
N ALA A 60 -12.20 -0.19 25.57
CA ALA A 60 -12.17 -1.62 25.86
C ALA A 60 -11.26 -2.42 24.90
N ARG A 61 -10.99 -1.92 23.69
CA ARG A 61 -10.15 -2.58 22.69
C ARG A 61 -8.65 -2.50 23.00
N ILE A 62 -8.23 -1.54 23.80
CA ILE A 62 -6.83 -1.35 24.21
C ILE A 62 -6.68 -1.31 25.73
N ALA A 63 -7.59 -1.96 26.46
CA ALA A 63 -7.65 -1.92 27.92
C ALA A 63 -6.33 -2.31 28.58
N ASP A 64 -5.63 -3.32 28.05
CA ASP A 64 -4.32 -3.77 28.55
C ASP A 64 -3.24 -2.69 28.41
N SER A 65 -3.27 -1.90 27.32
CA SER A 65 -2.35 -0.80 27.12
C SER A 65 -2.68 0.38 28.05
N ILE A 66 -3.97 0.67 28.26
CA ILE A 66 -4.40 1.68 29.24
C ILE A 66 -3.97 1.29 30.66
N ALA A 67 -4.12 0.01 31.03
CA ALA A 67 -3.68 -0.52 32.32
C ALA A 67 -2.15 -0.39 32.52
N LYS A 68 -1.37 -0.37 31.43
CA LYS A 68 0.09 -0.11 31.47
C LYS A 68 0.45 1.38 31.59
N GLY A 69 -0.50 2.29 31.41
CA GLY A 69 -0.30 3.74 31.53
C GLY A 69 -0.55 4.55 30.26
N VAL A 70 -1.04 3.94 29.18
CA VAL A 70 -1.45 4.69 27.98
C VAL A 70 -2.64 5.59 28.29
N THR A 71 -2.56 6.86 27.88
CA THR A 71 -3.69 7.77 28.00
C THR A 71 -4.67 7.55 26.85
N TYR A 72 -5.96 7.40 27.15
CA TYR A 72 -7.00 7.41 26.14
C TYR A 72 -7.86 8.66 26.28
N GLU A 73 -8.14 9.29 25.15
CA GLU A 73 -8.94 10.50 25.06
C GLU A 73 -10.04 10.31 24.01
N GLN A 74 -11.30 10.52 24.41
CA GLN A 74 -12.39 10.54 23.46
C GLN A 74 -12.61 11.96 22.96
N ALA A 75 -12.12 12.26 21.75
CA ALA A 75 -12.18 13.59 21.16
C ALA A 75 -12.11 13.53 19.64
N ALA A 76 -12.55 14.62 18.99
CA ALA A 76 -12.52 14.78 17.54
C ALA A 76 -11.62 15.94 17.15
N VAL A 77 -10.73 15.68 16.21
CA VAL A 77 -10.07 16.74 15.45
C VAL A 77 -10.98 17.14 14.28
N THR A 78 -11.14 18.44 14.09
CA THR A 78 -11.93 19.03 13.00
C THR A 78 -11.09 20.09 12.31
N ARG A 79 -11.53 20.50 11.12
CA ARG A 79 -10.90 21.60 10.38
C ARG A 79 -10.75 22.87 11.24
N GLU A 80 -11.76 23.17 12.06
CA GLU A 80 -11.80 24.40 12.86
C GLU A 80 -10.90 24.34 14.09
N ASN A 81 -10.62 23.14 14.63
CA ASN A 81 -9.92 22.99 15.89
C ASN A 81 -8.47 22.45 15.76
N LEU A 82 -8.06 21.99 14.58
CA LEU A 82 -6.81 21.24 14.36
C LEU A 82 -5.59 21.87 15.05
N GLY A 83 -5.38 23.17 14.86
CA GLY A 83 -4.21 23.86 15.42
C GLY A 83 -4.19 23.88 16.96
N ALA A 84 -5.32 24.20 17.59
CA ALA A 84 -5.44 24.20 19.05
C ALA A 84 -5.40 22.77 19.61
N PHE A 85 -6.10 21.85 18.94
CA PHE A 85 -6.17 20.44 19.31
C PHE A 85 -4.78 19.80 19.35
N LEU A 86 -3.98 19.98 18.29
CA LEU A 86 -2.64 19.41 18.25
C LEU A 86 -1.66 20.17 19.16
N GLY A 87 -1.78 21.50 19.28
CA GLY A 87 -0.91 22.32 20.14
C GLY A 87 -0.99 22.01 21.63
N GLU A 88 -2.14 21.56 22.12
CA GLU A 88 -2.31 21.08 23.49
C GLU A 88 -1.65 19.71 23.76
N ARG A 89 -1.41 18.93 22.69
CA ARG A 89 -1.04 17.51 22.78
C ARG A 89 0.38 17.23 22.34
N LEU A 90 0.95 18.05 21.46
CA LEU A 90 2.25 17.82 20.83
C LEU A 90 3.17 19.03 20.97
N SER A 91 4.47 18.78 20.92
CA SER A 91 5.50 19.82 20.87
C SER A 91 6.67 19.36 19.99
N ALA A 92 7.59 20.26 19.66
CA ALA A 92 8.73 19.94 18.82
C ALA A 92 9.49 18.70 19.32
N GLY A 93 9.76 17.75 18.42
CA GLY A 93 10.39 16.46 18.72
C GLY A 93 9.42 15.32 19.04
N ASP A 94 8.14 15.59 19.29
CA ASP A 94 7.12 14.55 19.47
C ASP A 94 6.75 13.86 18.15
N VAL A 95 5.93 12.81 18.23
CA VAL A 95 5.46 12.03 17.08
C VAL A 95 3.93 12.03 17.03
N LEU A 96 3.38 12.30 15.86
CA LEU A 96 1.97 12.12 15.52
C LEU A 96 1.81 10.94 14.57
N LEU A 97 1.07 9.91 14.99
CA LEU A 97 0.61 8.82 14.13
C LEU A 97 -0.84 9.10 13.75
N ASP A 98 -1.06 9.53 12.52
CA ASP A 98 -2.38 9.73 11.95
C ASP A 98 -2.87 8.44 11.31
N LEU A 99 -3.67 7.70 12.08
CA LEU A 99 -4.30 6.43 11.70
C LEU A 99 -5.83 6.57 11.71
N ALA A 100 -6.32 7.80 11.59
CA ALA A 100 -7.73 8.13 11.54
C ALA A 100 -8.20 8.27 10.09
N TRP A 101 -9.52 8.34 9.93
CA TRP A 101 -10.18 8.65 8.67
C TRP A 101 -10.68 10.10 8.71
N ASN A 102 -10.85 10.72 7.54
CA ASN A 102 -11.48 12.04 7.38
C ASN A 102 -10.68 13.21 8.00
N ILE A 103 -9.36 13.24 7.83
CA ILE A 103 -8.50 14.37 8.20
C ILE A 103 -7.71 14.79 6.96
N ASP A 104 -7.67 16.09 6.65
CA ASP A 104 -6.88 16.55 5.50
C ASP A 104 -5.38 16.44 5.74
N ALA A 105 -4.74 15.59 4.94
CA ALA A 105 -3.32 15.30 5.04
C ALA A 105 -2.44 16.55 4.82
N ILE A 106 -2.84 17.49 3.96
CA ILE A 106 -2.04 18.69 3.69
C ILE A 106 -2.05 19.61 4.91
N GLU A 107 -3.22 19.81 5.53
CA GLU A 107 -3.36 20.65 6.72
C GLU A 107 -2.60 20.08 7.92
N ILE A 108 -2.77 18.78 8.22
CA ILE A 108 -2.15 18.15 9.39
C ILE A 108 -0.63 18.00 9.26
N ILE A 109 -0.14 17.64 8.06
CA ILE A 109 1.31 17.56 7.79
C ILE A 109 1.93 18.96 7.86
N GLY A 110 1.27 19.96 7.28
CA GLY A 110 1.68 21.36 7.37
C GLY A 110 1.83 21.83 8.81
N TRP A 111 0.84 21.53 9.66
CA TRP A 111 0.93 21.85 11.09
C TRP A 111 2.10 21.14 11.77
N CYS A 112 2.30 19.85 11.51
CA CYS A 112 3.41 19.09 12.07
C CYS A 112 4.77 19.66 11.68
N HIS A 113 4.96 19.98 10.40
CA HIS A 113 6.17 20.62 9.88
C HIS A 113 6.47 21.93 10.63
N ASP A 114 5.49 22.83 10.71
CA ASP A 114 5.66 24.16 11.30
C ASP A 114 5.91 24.13 12.82
N ASN A 115 5.50 23.05 13.50
CA ASN A 115 5.67 22.87 14.94
C ASN A 115 6.80 21.89 15.31
N GLY A 116 7.60 21.43 14.35
CA GLY A 116 8.72 20.52 14.59
C GLY A 116 8.29 19.12 15.06
N VAL A 117 7.08 18.69 14.71
CA VAL A 117 6.51 17.40 15.10
C VAL A 117 6.73 16.39 13.96
N ARG A 118 7.20 15.19 14.31
CA ARG A 118 7.36 14.09 13.36
C ARG A 118 6.01 13.45 13.06
N TYR A 119 5.81 13.00 11.83
CA TYR A 119 4.49 12.56 11.37
C TYR A 119 4.55 11.22 10.65
N LEU A 120 3.49 10.43 10.77
CA LEU A 120 3.23 9.27 9.93
C LEU A 120 1.75 9.10 9.67
N ASN A 121 1.36 8.76 8.44
CA ASN A 121 0.04 8.19 8.13
C ASN A 121 0.12 6.99 7.19
N THR A 122 -1.04 6.39 6.92
CA THR A 122 -1.18 5.24 6.00
C THR A 122 -2.02 5.55 4.75
N SER A 123 -2.58 6.77 4.64
CA SER A 123 -3.37 7.23 3.49
C SER A 123 -3.33 8.76 3.39
N VAL A 124 -3.35 9.31 2.18
CA VAL A 124 -3.57 10.76 1.97
C VAL A 124 -5.06 11.06 2.02
N GLU A 125 -5.57 11.35 3.20
CA GLU A 125 -6.99 11.67 3.45
C GLU A 125 -7.34 13.14 3.18
N ILE A 126 -8.65 13.41 3.05
CA ILE A 126 -9.23 14.76 2.95
C ILE A 126 -10.39 14.90 3.94
N TRP A 127 -10.73 16.15 4.27
CA TRP A 127 -11.97 16.46 4.95
C TRP A 127 -13.19 16.20 4.05
N GLU A 128 -14.22 15.59 4.63
CA GLU A 128 -15.54 15.31 4.06
C GLU A 128 -15.48 14.66 2.66
N PRO A 129 -14.84 13.48 2.50
CA PRO A 129 -14.57 12.88 1.19
C PRO A 129 -15.84 12.56 0.38
N TYR A 130 -16.99 12.47 1.05
CA TYR A 130 -18.27 12.13 0.43
C TYR A 130 -19.09 13.35 -0.01
N ALA A 131 -18.70 14.56 0.39
CA ALA A 131 -19.48 15.77 0.14
C ALA A 131 -19.65 16.04 -1.36
N GLY A 132 -20.87 15.91 -1.87
CA GLY A 132 -21.20 16.20 -3.27
C GLY A 132 -20.52 15.27 -4.28
N VAL A 133 -20.23 14.02 -3.92
CA VAL A 133 -19.44 13.06 -4.73
C VAL A 133 -19.89 12.94 -6.20
N SER A 134 -21.19 13.07 -6.49
CA SER A 134 -21.75 13.01 -7.84
C SER A 134 -21.57 14.29 -8.66
N GLN A 135 -21.23 15.41 -8.01
CA GLN A 135 -21.02 16.72 -8.64
C GLN A 135 -19.53 17.03 -8.85
N GLN A 136 -18.64 16.26 -8.23
CA GLN A 136 -17.20 16.44 -8.35
C GLN A 136 -16.67 15.91 -9.70
N PRO A 137 -15.76 16.62 -10.37
CA PRO A 137 -15.04 16.07 -11.51
C PRO A 137 -14.27 14.80 -11.10
N PRO A 138 -14.26 13.71 -11.88
CA PRO A 138 -13.57 12.48 -11.51
C PRO A 138 -12.09 12.68 -11.14
N ILE A 139 -11.41 13.61 -11.82
CA ILE A 139 -9.98 13.92 -11.58
C ILE A 139 -9.72 14.42 -10.14
N THR A 140 -10.65 15.16 -9.52
CA THR A 140 -10.43 15.68 -8.15
C THR A 140 -10.55 14.58 -7.09
N ARG A 141 -11.09 13.42 -7.47
CA ARG A 141 -11.29 12.24 -6.61
C ARG A 141 -10.18 11.22 -6.76
N THR A 142 -9.05 11.58 -7.37
CA THR A 142 -7.93 10.65 -7.58
C THR A 142 -6.78 10.95 -6.63
N LEU A 143 -5.94 9.96 -6.36
CA LEU A 143 -4.74 10.15 -5.53
C LEU A 143 -3.70 10.98 -6.28
N TYR A 144 -3.65 10.95 -7.61
CA TYR A 144 -2.85 11.92 -8.39
C TYR A 144 -3.16 13.36 -7.94
N HIS A 145 -4.44 13.73 -7.82
CA HIS A 145 -4.84 15.06 -7.37
C HIS A 145 -4.35 15.36 -5.95
N ARG A 146 -4.48 14.40 -5.03
CA ARG A 146 -4.01 14.56 -3.64
C ARG A 146 -2.49 14.71 -3.57
N HIS A 147 -1.73 13.91 -4.31
CA HIS A 147 -0.27 14.05 -4.41
C HIS A 147 0.17 15.36 -5.06
N MET A 148 -0.61 15.92 -6.01
CA MET A 148 -0.32 17.26 -6.53
C MET A 148 -0.45 18.33 -5.45
N GLY A 149 -1.43 18.19 -4.55
CA GLY A 149 -1.56 19.02 -3.35
C GLY A 149 -0.34 18.94 -2.43
N LEU A 150 0.15 17.71 -2.15
CA LEU A 150 1.38 17.49 -1.37
C LEU A 150 2.61 18.14 -2.03
N ARG A 151 2.78 17.99 -3.35
CA ARG A 151 3.88 18.64 -4.10
C ARG A 151 3.78 20.16 -4.05
N ALA A 152 2.58 20.72 -4.17
CA ALA A 152 2.38 22.15 -4.04
C ALA A 152 2.70 22.65 -2.62
N MET A 153 2.37 21.88 -1.59
CA MET A 153 2.77 22.15 -0.20
C MET A 153 4.29 22.18 -0.04
N LEU A 154 4.98 21.14 -0.50
CA LEU A 154 6.45 21.06 -0.46
C LEU A 154 7.11 22.23 -1.19
N ALA A 155 6.57 22.62 -2.35
CA ALA A 155 7.08 23.77 -3.10
C ALA A 155 6.97 25.10 -2.32
N ARG A 156 5.92 25.25 -1.49
CA ARG A 156 5.74 26.44 -0.63
C ARG A 156 6.74 26.49 0.52
N TRP A 157 7.20 25.35 1.03
CA TRP A 157 8.22 25.31 2.07
C TRP A 157 9.61 25.75 1.57
N GLY A 158 9.85 25.74 0.26
CA GLY A 158 11.12 26.13 -0.37
C GLY A 158 12.24 25.10 -0.21
N SER A 159 12.18 24.26 0.82
CA SER A 159 13.04 23.09 1.00
C SER A 159 12.28 21.98 1.73
N ASN A 160 12.67 20.71 1.52
CA ASN A 160 12.13 19.58 2.26
C ASN A 160 12.92 19.30 3.56
N ASN A 161 13.50 20.34 4.17
CA ASN A 161 14.22 20.20 5.44
C ASN A 161 13.23 20.37 6.60
N GLY A 162 13.37 19.60 7.66
CA GLY A 162 12.51 19.72 8.84
C GLY A 162 12.23 18.38 9.49
N PRO A 163 11.27 18.31 10.43
CA PRO A 163 10.93 17.06 11.10
C PRO A 163 10.52 16.00 10.09
N SER A 164 10.98 14.77 10.30
CA SER A 164 10.62 13.67 9.40
C SER A 164 9.11 13.42 9.41
N ALA A 165 8.54 13.33 8.21
CA ALA A 165 7.15 12.99 7.97
C ALA A 165 7.09 11.86 6.95
N ILE A 166 6.44 10.75 7.26
CA ILE A 166 6.24 9.66 6.31
C ILE A 166 4.78 9.63 5.89
N VAL A 167 4.54 9.70 4.59
CA VAL A 167 3.19 9.63 4.02
C VAL A 167 2.96 8.22 3.49
N GLU A 168 1.75 7.68 3.68
CA GLU A 168 1.29 6.45 3.04
C GLU A 168 2.15 5.21 3.36
N HIS A 169 2.47 4.98 4.63
CA HIS A 169 3.31 3.85 5.04
C HIS A 169 2.54 2.85 5.92
N GLY A 170 1.59 2.17 5.27
CA GLY A 170 0.93 0.95 5.74
C GLY A 170 1.50 -0.30 5.04
N ALA A 171 0.68 -1.32 4.76
CA ALA A 171 1.14 -2.46 3.97
C ALA A 171 1.25 -2.07 2.47
N ASN A 172 0.15 -1.57 1.92
CA ASN A 172 -0.05 -1.05 0.58
C ASN A 172 -1.00 0.15 0.71
N PRO A 173 -0.58 1.39 0.42
CA PRO A 173 0.80 1.82 0.17
C PRO A 173 1.70 1.63 1.40
N GLY A 174 3.03 1.52 1.19
CA GLY A 174 4.00 1.36 2.27
C GLY A 174 5.00 0.23 2.03
N TRP A 175 4.83 -0.89 2.75
CA TRP A 175 5.72 -2.05 2.65
C TRP A 175 5.94 -2.53 1.21
N VAL A 176 4.89 -2.55 0.38
CA VAL A 176 4.98 -3.00 -1.01
C VAL A 176 5.98 -2.20 -1.86
N SER A 177 6.29 -0.95 -1.52
CA SER A 177 7.36 -0.19 -2.19
C SER A 177 8.75 -0.73 -1.85
N HIS A 178 8.97 -1.19 -0.62
CA HIS A 178 10.21 -1.85 -0.23
C HIS A 178 10.30 -3.25 -0.86
N GLU A 179 9.17 -3.97 -0.89
CA GLU A 179 9.07 -5.27 -1.53
C GLU A 179 9.32 -5.20 -3.04
N ALA A 180 8.87 -4.14 -3.72
CA ALA A 180 9.15 -3.90 -5.14
C ALA A 180 10.65 -3.78 -5.43
N LYS A 181 11.38 -3.02 -4.60
CA LYS A 181 12.84 -2.90 -4.70
C LYS A 181 13.53 -4.26 -4.48
N TYR A 182 13.13 -4.98 -3.44
CA TYR A 182 13.63 -6.33 -3.18
C TYR A 182 13.35 -7.30 -4.34
N ALA A 183 12.14 -7.29 -4.88
CA ALA A 183 11.75 -8.13 -6.01
C ALA A 183 12.53 -7.80 -7.29
N LEU A 184 12.85 -6.52 -7.52
CA LEU A 184 13.69 -6.09 -8.64
C LEU A 184 15.14 -6.59 -8.50
N GLU A 185 15.70 -6.62 -7.29
CA GLU A 185 17.02 -7.21 -7.02
C GLU A 185 17.04 -8.71 -7.32
N GLU A 186 16.07 -9.45 -6.77
CA GLU A 186 15.94 -10.89 -6.95
C GLU A 186 15.70 -11.26 -8.43
N LEU A 187 14.81 -10.51 -9.11
CA LEU A 187 14.57 -10.67 -10.54
C LEU A 187 15.84 -10.39 -11.35
N GLY A 188 16.53 -9.28 -11.07
CA GLY A 188 17.77 -8.90 -11.75
C GLY A 188 18.83 -9.99 -11.63
N ALA A 189 19.07 -10.49 -10.41
CA ALA A 189 19.98 -11.60 -10.15
C ALA A 189 19.55 -12.90 -10.85
N ALA A 190 18.25 -13.21 -10.87
CA ALA A 190 17.72 -14.39 -11.56
C ALA A 190 17.89 -14.28 -13.08
N LEU A 191 17.69 -13.10 -13.68
CA LEU A 191 17.88 -12.88 -15.12
C LEU A 191 19.33 -13.08 -15.54
N LEU A 192 20.27 -12.54 -14.74
CA LEU A 192 21.71 -12.68 -14.98
C LEU A 192 22.17 -14.13 -14.81
N SER A 193 21.83 -14.76 -13.69
CA SER A 193 22.27 -16.15 -13.40
C SER A 193 21.71 -17.18 -14.39
N ARG A 194 20.52 -16.94 -14.96
CA ARG A 194 19.89 -17.83 -15.95
C ARG A 194 20.24 -17.49 -17.39
N ASN A 195 21.04 -16.45 -17.65
CA ASN A 195 21.29 -15.91 -19.00
C ASN A 195 19.98 -15.65 -19.76
N ALA A 196 18.95 -15.13 -19.07
CA ALA A 196 17.60 -15.01 -19.61
C ALA A 196 17.43 -13.78 -20.52
N ILE A 197 18.37 -12.84 -20.52
CA ILE A 197 18.37 -11.67 -21.40
C ILE A 197 19.06 -12.06 -22.71
N VAL A 198 18.28 -12.11 -23.79
CA VAL A 198 18.71 -12.52 -25.14
C VAL A 198 18.35 -11.47 -26.17
N GLY A 199 19.03 -11.49 -27.33
CA GLY A 199 18.81 -10.53 -28.43
C GLY A 199 20.05 -9.71 -28.79
N ALA A 200 19.94 -8.88 -29.82
CA ALA A 200 21.06 -8.09 -30.33
C ALA A 200 21.58 -7.04 -29.33
N ASP A 201 20.72 -6.58 -28.42
CA ASP A 201 21.02 -5.60 -27.37
C ASP A 201 21.36 -6.24 -26.01
N ALA A 202 21.39 -7.57 -25.91
CA ALA A 202 21.51 -8.29 -24.65
C ALA A 202 22.74 -7.88 -23.83
N ALA A 203 23.92 -7.76 -24.47
CA ALA A 203 25.15 -7.36 -23.78
C ALA A 203 25.06 -5.97 -23.14
N ALA A 204 24.45 -5.00 -23.84
CA ALA A 204 24.27 -3.65 -23.33
C ALA A 204 23.24 -3.61 -22.18
N ARG A 205 22.16 -4.38 -22.29
CA ARG A 205 21.15 -4.52 -21.24
C ARG A 205 21.71 -5.19 -19.99
N ILE A 206 22.48 -6.26 -20.15
CA ILE A 206 23.17 -6.95 -19.04
C ILE A 206 24.11 -5.98 -18.32
N ALA A 207 24.97 -5.26 -19.04
CA ALA A 207 25.87 -4.28 -18.44
C ALA A 207 25.12 -3.15 -17.71
N THR A 208 23.98 -2.71 -18.27
CA THR A 208 23.12 -1.71 -17.62
C THR A 208 22.51 -2.26 -16.34
N LEU A 209 21.98 -3.48 -16.36
CA LEU A 209 21.37 -4.14 -15.21
C LEU A 209 22.38 -4.34 -14.07
N GLU A 210 23.57 -4.86 -14.36
CA GLU A 210 24.64 -5.05 -13.36
C GLU A 210 25.03 -3.73 -12.69
N ARG A 211 25.24 -2.67 -13.49
CA ARG A 211 25.55 -1.34 -12.97
C ARG A 211 24.41 -0.77 -12.13
N ALA A 212 23.16 -0.91 -12.59
CA ALA A 212 22.00 -0.39 -11.91
C ALA A 212 21.75 -1.10 -10.57
N LEU A 213 21.90 -2.43 -10.52
CA LEU A 213 21.84 -3.21 -9.28
C LEU A 213 22.92 -2.78 -8.28
N ALA A 214 24.15 -2.54 -8.74
CA ALA A 214 25.24 -2.09 -7.88
C ALA A 214 25.04 -0.67 -7.33
N ALA A 215 24.27 0.17 -8.04
CA ALA A 215 24.00 1.56 -7.69
C ALA A 215 22.65 1.77 -6.98
N ASP A 216 21.88 0.70 -6.74
CA ASP A 216 20.49 0.78 -6.27
C ASP A 216 19.59 1.69 -7.14
N ASP A 217 19.86 1.76 -8.45
CA ASP A 217 19.06 2.54 -9.40
C ASP A 217 17.89 1.70 -9.92
N PHE A 218 16.84 1.60 -9.11
CA PHE A 218 15.70 0.72 -9.36
C PHE A 218 14.91 1.05 -10.63
N ALA A 219 14.91 2.31 -11.07
CA ALA A 219 14.30 2.69 -12.35
C ALA A 219 15.05 2.04 -13.52
N GLN A 220 16.38 2.10 -13.50
CA GLN A 220 17.22 1.43 -14.50
C GLN A 220 17.20 -0.10 -14.36
N VAL A 221 17.11 -0.64 -13.14
CA VAL A 221 16.92 -2.08 -12.93
C VAL A 221 15.63 -2.55 -13.60
N ALA A 222 14.51 -1.85 -13.37
CA ALA A 222 13.22 -2.21 -13.95
C ALA A 222 13.22 -2.11 -15.49
N GLU A 223 13.79 -1.04 -16.05
CA GLU A 223 13.96 -0.87 -17.52
C GLU A 223 14.83 -2.01 -18.10
N ALA A 224 16.01 -2.23 -17.55
CA ALA A 224 16.97 -3.21 -18.08
C ALA A 224 16.46 -4.65 -17.91
N ALA A 225 15.76 -4.96 -16.81
CA ALA A 225 15.09 -6.24 -16.59
C ALA A 225 13.91 -6.47 -17.55
N GLY A 226 13.36 -5.41 -18.15
CA GLY A 226 12.22 -5.46 -19.06
C GLY A 226 10.88 -5.62 -18.34
N VAL A 227 10.77 -5.11 -17.11
CA VAL A 227 9.50 -5.10 -16.36
C VAL A 227 8.54 -4.12 -17.03
N LYS A 228 7.36 -4.59 -17.44
CA LYS A 228 6.31 -3.76 -18.05
C LYS A 228 5.23 -3.37 -17.05
N ILE A 229 4.82 -4.30 -16.19
CA ILE A 229 3.73 -4.12 -15.22
C ILE A 229 4.21 -4.53 -13.84
N ILE A 230 3.79 -3.79 -12.82
CA ILE A 230 3.88 -4.15 -11.41
C ILE A 230 2.46 -4.16 -10.87
N GLN A 231 1.93 -5.33 -10.57
CA GLN A 231 0.68 -5.43 -9.82
C GLN A 231 1.01 -5.49 -8.34
N ILE A 232 0.27 -4.74 -7.53
CA ILE A 232 0.12 -5.10 -6.12
C ILE A 232 -0.92 -6.21 -6.13
N SER A 233 -0.48 -7.45 -5.94
CA SER A 233 -1.31 -8.64 -6.10
C SER A 233 -1.69 -9.14 -4.72
N GLU A 234 -2.98 -9.03 -4.39
CA GLU A 234 -3.50 -9.41 -3.08
C GLU A 234 -4.68 -10.37 -3.20
N ARG A 235 -4.62 -11.43 -2.39
CA ARG A 235 -5.77 -12.28 -2.10
C ARG A 235 -5.88 -12.50 -0.60
N ASP A 236 -6.94 -11.94 -0.04
CA ASP A 236 -7.37 -12.23 1.32
C ASP A 236 -8.31 -13.45 1.31
N THR A 237 -7.95 -14.46 2.07
CA THR A 237 -8.69 -15.72 2.22
C THR A 237 -9.19 -15.91 3.65
N GLN A 238 -9.11 -14.89 4.51
CA GLN A 238 -9.57 -14.97 5.89
C GLN A 238 -11.08 -15.21 5.94
N LEU A 239 -11.47 -16.30 6.60
CA LEU A 239 -12.85 -16.75 6.72
C LEU A 239 -13.38 -16.57 8.12
N THR A 240 -14.69 -16.40 8.23
CA THR A 240 -15.43 -16.42 9.51
C THR A 240 -16.58 -17.41 9.42
N ASP A 241 -16.93 -18.04 10.54
CA ASP A 241 -18.11 -18.88 10.69
C ASP A 241 -19.40 -18.07 10.93
N ARG A 242 -19.31 -16.74 10.94
CA ARG A 242 -20.42 -15.80 11.11
C ARG A 242 -20.71 -15.07 9.79
N PRO A 243 -21.71 -15.52 9.02
CA PRO A 243 -22.05 -14.92 7.75
C PRO A 243 -22.34 -13.42 7.86
N LYS A 244 -21.97 -12.68 6.82
CA LYS A 244 -22.41 -11.30 6.61
C LYS A 244 -23.93 -11.19 6.74
N LYS A 245 -24.41 -10.18 7.47
CA LYS A 245 -25.83 -9.80 7.53
C LYS A 245 -26.17 -8.78 6.44
N VAL A 246 -27.45 -8.72 6.05
CA VAL A 246 -27.94 -7.70 5.12
C VAL A 246 -27.79 -6.31 5.75
N GLY A 247 -27.27 -5.35 4.98
CA GLY A 247 -27.09 -3.96 5.43
C GLY A 247 -25.85 -3.69 6.30
N GLU A 248 -24.95 -4.66 6.47
CA GLU A 248 -23.60 -4.41 7.01
C GLU A 248 -22.53 -4.62 5.93
N PHE A 249 -21.47 -3.83 6.02
CA PHE A 249 -20.24 -4.01 5.25
C PHE A 249 -19.19 -4.68 6.13
N VAL A 250 -18.75 -5.87 5.73
CA VAL A 250 -17.86 -6.73 6.51
C VAL A 250 -16.49 -6.79 5.82
N ASN A 251 -15.43 -6.49 6.55
CA ASN A 251 -14.07 -6.49 5.99
C ASN A 251 -13.01 -6.83 7.05
N THR A 252 -11.80 -7.17 6.63
CA THR A 252 -10.65 -7.51 7.49
C THR A 252 -9.82 -6.29 7.91
N TRP A 253 -10.11 -5.14 7.30
CA TRP A 253 -9.62 -3.80 7.64
C TRP A 253 -10.75 -2.76 7.54
N SER A 254 -10.42 -1.46 7.56
CA SER A 254 -11.39 -0.37 7.58
C SER A 254 -12.42 -0.50 6.45
N GLY A 255 -13.69 -0.69 6.80
CA GLY A 255 -14.77 -0.68 5.81
C GLY A 255 -15.06 0.72 5.26
N GLU A 256 -14.88 1.76 6.07
CA GLU A 256 -14.97 3.16 5.62
C GLU A 256 -13.89 3.49 4.58
N GLY A 257 -12.64 3.10 4.86
CA GLY A 257 -11.53 3.28 3.91
C GLY A 257 -11.78 2.54 2.60
N PHE A 258 -12.18 1.27 2.68
CA PHE A 258 -12.46 0.48 1.48
C PHE A 258 -13.65 1.04 0.67
N TYR A 259 -14.67 1.57 1.34
CA TYR A 259 -15.77 2.26 0.67
C TYR A 259 -15.27 3.52 -0.07
N GLU A 260 -14.55 4.41 0.63
CA GLU A 260 -14.03 5.67 0.10
C GLU A 260 -13.18 5.44 -1.16
N GLU A 261 -12.20 4.55 -1.04
CA GLU A 261 -11.23 4.26 -2.09
C GLU A 261 -11.91 3.54 -3.25
N GLY A 262 -12.81 2.60 -2.95
CA GLY A 262 -13.40 1.75 -3.96
C GLY A 262 -14.45 2.43 -4.82
N ILE A 263 -15.20 3.41 -4.28
CA ILE A 263 -16.17 4.17 -5.09
C ILE A 263 -15.50 5.28 -5.92
N ALA A 264 -14.25 5.60 -5.62
CA ALA A 264 -13.44 6.52 -6.42
C ALA A 264 -13.12 5.90 -7.79
N PRO A 265 -12.73 6.72 -8.80
CA PRO A 265 -12.30 6.21 -10.09
C PRO A 265 -11.17 5.18 -9.94
N ALA A 266 -11.22 4.10 -10.71
CA ALA A 266 -10.06 3.23 -10.89
C ALA A 266 -8.87 4.06 -11.39
N GLU A 267 -7.72 3.91 -10.74
CA GLU A 267 -6.52 4.72 -10.99
C GLU A 267 -5.28 3.83 -11.02
N LEU A 268 -4.40 4.06 -11.98
CA LEU A 268 -3.23 3.25 -12.22
C LEU A 268 -2.09 4.07 -12.81
N GLY A 269 -0.85 3.74 -12.42
CA GLY A 269 0.35 4.09 -13.14
C GLY A 269 0.28 3.56 -14.57
N TRP A 270 0.64 4.40 -15.54
CA TRP A 270 0.48 4.10 -16.96
C TRP A 270 1.83 3.94 -17.65
N GLY A 271 2.17 2.70 -17.99
CA GLY A 271 3.46 2.33 -18.53
C GLY A 271 3.67 2.80 -19.97
N THR A 272 4.94 3.01 -20.35
CA THR A 272 5.29 3.44 -21.71
C THR A 272 5.09 2.33 -22.76
N HIS A 273 4.88 1.07 -22.35
CA HIS A 273 4.59 -0.05 -23.27
C HIS A 273 3.11 -0.13 -23.68
N GLU A 274 2.21 0.56 -22.98
CA GLU A 274 0.78 0.54 -23.26
C GLU A 274 0.46 1.33 -24.54
N ARG A 275 -0.24 0.70 -25.49
CA ARG A 275 -0.47 1.28 -26.82
C ARG A 275 -1.68 2.20 -26.90
N SER A 276 -2.66 2.01 -26.02
CA SER A 276 -3.93 2.75 -26.05
C SER A 276 -4.58 2.79 -24.68
N LEU A 277 -5.24 3.90 -24.36
CA LEU A 277 -6.05 4.01 -23.16
C LEU A 277 -7.23 3.03 -23.20
N PRO A 278 -7.66 2.47 -22.06
CA PRO A 278 -8.86 1.66 -21.98
C PRO A 278 -10.10 2.51 -22.27
N ALA A 279 -11.23 1.85 -22.57
CA ALA A 279 -12.52 2.51 -22.67
C ALA A 279 -12.80 3.32 -21.39
N ARG A 280 -13.23 4.59 -21.56
CA ARG A 280 -13.45 5.56 -20.47
C ARG A 280 -12.18 5.97 -19.69
N GLY A 281 -11.00 5.57 -20.14
CA GLY A 281 -9.71 6.04 -19.64
C GLY A 281 -9.46 7.51 -19.96
N LEU A 282 -8.88 8.24 -19.01
CA LEU A 282 -8.49 9.64 -19.14
C LEU A 282 -7.07 9.81 -18.58
N ALA A 283 -6.23 10.51 -19.33
CA ALA A 283 -4.94 10.96 -18.84
C ALA A 283 -5.09 12.26 -18.05
N HIS A 284 -4.20 12.47 -17.07
CA HIS A 284 -4.09 13.75 -16.38
C HIS A 284 -3.45 14.82 -17.28
N ASP A 285 -4.06 15.99 -17.36
CA ASP A 285 -3.50 17.20 -17.93
C ASP A 285 -2.86 18.09 -16.84
N GLY A 286 -2.15 19.14 -17.25
CA GLY A 286 -1.57 20.10 -16.30
C GLY A 286 -0.25 19.69 -15.64
N ASN A 287 -0.03 20.12 -14.40
CA ASN A 287 1.26 19.99 -13.69
C ASN A 287 1.47 18.57 -13.12
N GLY A 288 2.73 18.25 -12.83
CA GLY A 288 3.12 16.98 -12.22
C GLY A 288 3.69 15.95 -13.20
N PRO A 289 3.97 14.73 -12.72
CA PRO A 289 4.69 13.71 -13.48
C PRO A 289 3.89 13.05 -14.60
N ARG A 290 2.56 13.24 -14.64
CA ARG A 290 1.63 12.65 -15.62
C ARG A 290 1.90 11.16 -15.83
N ASN A 291 2.07 10.45 -14.72
CA ASN A 291 2.46 9.05 -14.67
C ASN A 291 1.28 8.10 -14.47
N GLN A 292 0.08 8.62 -14.21
CA GLN A 292 -1.14 7.84 -14.05
C GLN A 292 -2.20 8.18 -15.08
N ILE A 293 -3.17 7.29 -15.19
CA ILE A 293 -4.47 7.53 -15.82
C ILE A 293 -5.57 7.17 -14.82
N LEU A 294 -6.78 7.65 -15.07
CA LEU A 294 -7.99 7.19 -14.39
C LEU A 294 -8.96 6.56 -15.39
N ILE A 295 -9.77 5.61 -14.93
CA ILE A 295 -10.90 5.07 -15.67
C ILE A 295 -12.16 5.62 -15.00
N ARG A 296 -13.09 6.19 -15.78
CA ARG A 296 -14.34 6.76 -15.23
C ARG A 296 -15.33 5.68 -14.80
N ARG A 297 -14.92 4.76 -13.93
CA ARG A 297 -15.67 3.68 -13.30
C ARG A 297 -15.11 3.50 -11.89
N ALA A 298 -15.96 3.13 -10.93
CA ALA A 298 -15.51 2.84 -9.58
C ALA A 298 -14.41 1.76 -9.58
N GLY A 299 -13.40 1.92 -8.72
CA GLY A 299 -12.32 0.95 -8.58
C GLY A 299 -12.84 -0.44 -8.21
N MET A 300 -13.79 -0.50 -7.29
CA MET A 300 -14.43 -1.76 -6.84
C MET A 300 -15.32 -2.44 -7.90
N GLU A 301 -15.54 -1.78 -9.03
CA GLU A 301 -16.20 -2.37 -10.20
C GLU A 301 -15.26 -2.71 -11.35
N THR A 302 -14.03 -2.19 -11.31
CA THR A 302 -13.07 -2.38 -12.39
C THR A 302 -12.26 -3.63 -12.05
N GLN A 303 -12.61 -4.73 -12.70
CA GLN A 303 -11.97 -6.02 -12.41
C GLN A 303 -10.78 -6.27 -13.31
N VAL A 304 -9.70 -6.78 -12.74
CA VAL A 304 -8.44 -7.12 -13.40
C VAL A 304 -8.01 -8.52 -13.01
N ARG A 305 -7.37 -9.22 -13.95
CA ARG A 305 -6.74 -10.51 -13.69
C ARG A 305 -5.38 -10.29 -13.04
N THR A 306 -5.07 -11.14 -12.09
CA THR A 306 -3.78 -11.24 -11.43
C THR A 306 -3.49 -12.71 -11.14
N TRP A 307 -2.33 -13.00 -10.58
CA TRP A 307 -1.98 -14.31 -10.05
C TRP A 307 -1.51 -14.17 -8.61
N VAL A 308 -1.88 -15.13 -7.76
CA VAL A 308 -1.46 -15.19 -6.36
C VAL A 308 -0.90 -16.58 -6.03
N PRO A 309 0.13 -16.67 -5.18
CA PRO A 309 0.73 -17.94 -4.79
C PRO A 309 -0.16 -18.76 -3.87
N GLY A 310 0.12 -20.06 -3.79
CA GLY A 310 -0.37 -20.95 -2.75
C GLY A 310 0.08 -20.54 -1.34
N ALA A 311 -0.53 -21.12 -0.30
CA ALA A 311 -0.39 -20.67 1.09
C ALA A 311 1.01 -20.87 1.71
N THR A 312 1.90 -21.63 1.07
CA THR A 312 3.26 -21.89 1.59
C THR A 312 4.31 -21.83 0.48
N PRO A 313 5.60 -21.56 0.80
CA PRO A 313 6.66 -21.48 -0.20
C PRO A 313 6.81 -22.75 -1.06
N ALA A 314 6.66 -23.92 -0.45
CA ALA A 314 6.77 -25.21 -1.15
C ALA A 314 5.62 -25.46 -2.13
N ARG A 315 4.47 -24.81 -1.91
CA ARG A 315 3.25 -24.95 -2.71
C ARG A 315 2.92 -23.70 -3.52
N ALA A 316 3.74 -22.65 -3.42
CA ALA A 316 3.45 -21.33 -3.96
C ALA A 316 3.09 -21.37 -5.45
N VAL A 317 3.85 -22.12 -6.26
CA VAL A 317 3.59 -22.27 -7.70
C VAL A 317 2.55 -23.37 -7.98
N ALA A 318 2.64 -24.52 -7.30
CA ALA A 318 1.78 -25.68 -7.59
C ALA A 318 0.31 -25.48 -7.20
N GLU A 319 0.05 -24.67 -6.16
CA GLU A 319 -1.29 -24.32 -5.68
C GLU A 319 -1.63 -22.84 -5.93
N GLY A 320 -0.71 -22.09 -6.54
CA GLY A 320 -0.97 -20.71 -6.95
C GLY A 320 -1.82 -20.67 -8.21
N GLY A 321 -2.59 -19.60 -8.37
CA GLY A 321 -3.59 -19.51 -9.43
C GLY A 321 -3.97 -18.10 -9.80
N GLU A 322 -4.65 -18.00 -10.94
CA GLU A 322 -5.30 -16.75 -11.35
C GLU A 322 -6.32 -16.31 -10.30
N SER A 323 -6.36 -15.01 -10.04
CA SER A 323 -7.36 -14.35 -9.22
C SER A 323 -7.91 -13.15 -9.97
N ILE A 324 -9.16 -12.78 -9.65
CA ILE A 324 -9.77 -11.54 -10.15
C ILE A 324 -9.73 -10.52 -9.02
N GLY A 325 -8.94 -9.47 -9.22
CA GLY A 325 -8.83 -8.34 -8.32
C GLY A 325 -9.69 -7.16 -8.76
N MET A 326 -9.99 -6.28 -7.83
CA MET A 326 -10.55 -4.95 -8.04
C MET A 326 -9.39 -3.96 -8.23
N LEU A 327 -9.53 -3.04 -9.18
CA LEU A 327 -8.58 -1.97 -9.45
C LEU A 327 -8.91 -0.75 -8.59
N ILE A 328 -8.66 -0.89 -7.29
CA ILE A 328 -8.82 0.18 -6.30
C ILE A 328 -7.66 1.17 -6.46
N ARG A 329 -7.95 2.48 -6.37
CA ARG A 329 -6.89 3.51 -6.42
C ARG A 329 -6.04 3.40 -5.16
N HIS A 330 -4.73 3.54 -5.29
CA HIS A 330 -3.79 3.35 -4.19
C HIS A 330 -2.52 4.18 -4.40
N GLY A 331 -1.94 4.72 -3.33
CA GLY A 331 -0.87 5.73 -3.39
C GLY A 331 0.40 5.21 -4.07
N GLU A 332 0.73 3.95 -3.86
CA GLU A 332 1.90 3.29 -4.45
C GLU A 332 1.81 3.22 -5.97
N ALA A 333 0.61 3.16 -6.55
CA ALA A 333 0.45 3.22 -7.99
C ALA A 333 0.92 4.57 -8.56
N PHE A 334 0.83 5.65 -7.76
CA PHE A 334 1.33 6.97 -8.12
C PHE A 334 2.83 7.05 -7.83
N THR A 335 3.24 6.78 -6.60
CA THR A 335 4.63 7.02 -6.18
C THR A 335 5.59 6.06 -6.87
N MET A 336 5.30 4.75 -6.91
CA MET A 336 6.18 3.74 -7.52
C MET A 336 6.32 3.95 -9.03
N SER A 337 5.23 4.26 -9.73
CA SER A 337 5.28 4.52 -11.18
C SER A 337 6.12 5.76 -11.52
N ASP A 338 6.08 6.82 -10.70
CA ASP A 338 6.95 7.99 -10.90
C ASP A 338 8.42 7.66 -10.56
N HIS A 339 8.69 7.00 -9.44
CA HIS A 339 10.05 6.65 -9.00
C HIS A 339 10.77 5.67 -9.93
N LEU A 340 10.02 4.79 -10.60
CA LEU A 340 10.56 3.87 -11.61
C LEU A 340 10.56 4.45 -13.03
N THR A 341 10.24 5.74 -13.19
CA THR A 341 10.31 6.38 -14.51
C THR A 341 11.75 6.74 -14.86
N VAL A 342 12.24 6.23 -16.00
CA VAL A 342 13.49 6.70 -16.60
C VAL A 342 13.17 7.76 -17.64
N ARG A 343 13.84 8.91 -17.53
CA ARG A 343 13.62 10.08 -18.40
C ARG A 343 14.75 10.19 -19.44
N ASP A 344 14.42 10.68 -20.63
CA ASP A 344 15.39 11.06 -21.64
C ASP A 344 16.02 12.42 -21.33
N GLU A 345 16.96 12.86 -22.18
CA GLU A 345 17.65 14.15 -22.05
C GLU A 345 16.71 15.35 -22.13
N ARG A 346 15.51 15.19 -22.70
CA ARG A 346 14.48 16.23 -22.82
C ARG A 346 13.49 16.19 -21.64
N GLY A 347 13.67 15.27 -20.70
CA GLY A 347 12.82 15.06 -19.53
C GLY A 347 11.56 14.22 -19.80
N ALA A 348 11.37 13.72 -21.02
CA ALA A 348 10.25 12.85 -21.37
C ALA A 348 10.47 11.44 -20.83
N ALA A 349 9.41 10.75 -20.43
CA ALA A 349 9.51 9.37 -19.96
C ALA A 349 9.89 8.44 -21.12
N ARG A 350 11.09 7.87 -21.07
CA ARG A 350 11.54 6.82 -21.98
C ARG A 350 11.02 5.45 -21.54
N TYR A 351 11.06 5.21 -20.23
CA TYR A 351 10.56 4.00 -19.59
C TYR A 351 9.72 4.37 -18.38
N ARG A 352 8.63 3.63 -18.20
CA ARG A 352 7.80 3.63 -16.99
C ARG A 352 7.00 2.33 -16.96
N PRO A 353 6.88 1.65 -15.81
CA PRO A 353 5.98 0.51 -15.69
C PRO A 353 4.53 0.96 -15.45
N THR A 354 3.58 0.16 -15.94
CA THR A 354 2.19 0.21 -15.48
C THR A 354 2.16 -0.29 -14.03
N VAL A 355 1.53 0.42 -13.11
CA VAL A 355 1.45 0.03 -11.68
C VAL A 355 0.02 0.15 -11.18
N TYR A 356 -0.53 -0.90 -10.59
CA TYR A 356 -1.88 -0.83 -10.01
C TYR A 356 -2.12 -1.92 -8.98
N TYR A 357 -3.14 -1.69 -8.17
CA TYR A 357 -3.63 -2.68 -7.22
C TYR A 357 -4.61 -3.66 -7.89
N ALA A 358 -4.42 -4.94 -7.66
CA ALA A 358 -5.31 -6.02 -8.07
C ALA A 358 -5.81 -6.75 -6.83
N TYR A 359 -6.84 -6.17 -6.20
CA TYR A 359 -7.29 -6.59 -4.87
C TYR A 359 -8.44 -7.61 -4.90
N CYS A 360 -8.21 -8.83 -4.45
CA CYS A 360 -9.28 -9.78 -4.17
C CYS A 360 -9.49 -9.86 -2.65
N PRO A 361 -10.48 -9.13 -2.08
CA PRO A 361 -10.70 -9.11 -0.64
C PRO A 361 -11.32 -10.43 -0.15
N SER A 362 -11.47 -10.57 1.17
CA SER A 362 -12.14 -11.73 1.77
C SER A 362 -13.54 -11.97 1.20
N ASP A 363 -14.03 -13.20 1.27
CA ASP A 363 -15.35 -13.58 0.76
C ASP A 363 -16.49 -12.72 1.35
N SER A 364 -16.35 -12.34 2.64
CA SER A 364 -17.31 -11.46 3.30
C SER A 364 -17.31 -10.03 2.73
N ALA A 365 -16.14 -9.53 2.36
CA ALA A 365 -15.99 -8.23 1.71
C ALA A 365 -16.47 -8.26 0.25
N ILE A 366 -16.23 -9.35 -0.48
CA ILE A 366 -16.82 -9.56 -1.82
C ILE A 366 -18.35 -9.50 -1.74
N ALA A 367 -18.96 -10.18 -0.77
CA ALA A 367 -20.40 -10.13 -0.54
C ALA A 367 -20.88 -8.71 -0.14
N SER A 368 -20.05 -7.96 0.58
CA SER A 368 -20.33 -6.56 0.95
C SER A 368 -20.32 -5.62 -0.25
N VAL A 369 -19.32 -5.73 -1.13
CA VAL A 369 -19.25 -4.97 -2.38
C VAL A 369 -20.41 -5.33 -3.32
N HIS A 370 -20.82 -6.60 -3.35
CA HIS A 370 -21.97 -7.02 -4.14
C HIS A 370 -23.28 -6.36 -3.67
N GLU A 371 -23.53 -6.35 -2.35
CA GLU A 371 -24.70 -5.65 -1.79
C GLU A 371 -24.62 -4.14 -2.03
N LEU A 372 -23.44 -3.53 -1.83
CA LEU A 372 -23.21 -2.10 -2.06
C LEU A 372 -23.54 -1.69 -3.50
N ARG A 373 -23.14 -2.50 -4.48
CA ARG A 373 -23.51 -2.30 -5.90
C ARG A 373 -25.03 -2.35 -6.10
N GLY A 374 -25.70 -3.35 -5.50
CA GLY A 374 -27.16 -3.48 -5.58
C GLY A 374 -27.91 -2.30 -4.94
N ARG A 375 -27.28 -1.61 -4.00
CA ARG A 375 -27.78 -0.39 -3.35
C ARG A 375 -27.32 0.91 -4.01
N ASN A 376 -26.80 0.84 -5.24
CA ASN A 376 -26.36 2.02 -5.99
C ASN A 376 -25.33 2.87 -5.23
N TRP A 377 -24.38 2.21 -4.56
CA TRP A 377 -23.28 2.86 -3.82
C TRP A 377 -23.74 3.71 -2.62
N GLU A 378 -24.95 3.52 -2.11
CA GLU A 378 -25.36 4.11 -0.84
C GLU A 378 -24.38 3.70 0.27
N HIS A 379 -23.91 4.69 1.04
CA HIS A 379 -22.99 4.46 2.15
C HIS A 379 -23.59 3.45 3.16
N PRO A 380 -22.84 2.39 3.54
CA PRO A 380 -23.33 1.39 4.49
C PRO A 380 -23.58 1.98 5.88
N GLU A 381 -24.75 1.68 6.47
CA GLU A 381 -25.07 2.14 7.84
C GLU A 381 -24.20 1.51 8.93
N ARG A 382 -23.58 0.36 8.64
CA ARG A 382 -22.84 -0.44 9.62
C ARG A 382 -21.62 -1.09 8.99
N PHE A 383 -20.50 -0.98 9.69
CA PHE A 383 -19.27 -1.68 9.37
C PHE A 383 -18.95 -2.72 10.45
N ARG A 384 -18.54 -3.91 10.03
CA ARG A 384 -18.05 -4.97 10.92
C ARG A 384 -16.64 -5.37 10.51
N LEU A 385 -15.70 -5.13 11.41
CA LEU A 385 -14.31 -5.53 11.27
C LEU A 385 -14.12 -7.00 11.71
N LEU A 386 -13.60 -7.83 10.81
CA LEU A 386 -13.20 -9.20 11.08
C LEU A 386 -11.83 -9.23 11.77
N ASN A 387 -11.81 -9.62 13.04
CA ASN A 387 -10.59 -9.85 13.82
C ASN A 387 -10.67 -11.20 14.54
N ASN A 388 -11.17 -11.22 15.78
CA ASN A 388 -11.27 -12.41 16.62
C ASN A 388 -12.17 -13.50 16.03
N GLU A 389 -13.11 -13.14 15.16
CA GLU A 389 -14.05 -14.08 14.54
C GLU A 389 -13.52 -14.75 13.27
N ILE A 390 -12.29 -14.41 12.85
CA ILE A 390 -11.63 -15.14 11.77
C ILE A 390 -11.25 -16.54 12.27
N THR A 391 -11.61 -17.57 11.52
CA THR A 391 -11.39 -18.97 11.89
C THR A 391 -10.20 -19.61 11.18
N THR A 392 -9.91 -19.18 9.95
CA THR A 392 -8.80 -19.69 9.12
C THR A 392 -8.51 -18.71 7.98
N GLY A 393 -7.48 -19.01 7.18
CA GLY A 393 -7.09 -18.26 5.99
C GLY A 393 -5.86 -17.39 6.20
N GLU A 394 -5.43 -16.80 5.09
CA GLU A 394 -4.24 -15.98 4.98
C GLU A 394 -4.56 -14.66 4.28
N ASP A 395 -3.75 -13.64 4.55
CA ASP A 395 -3.63 -12.47 3.70
C ASP A 395 -2.37 -12.60 2.83
N ARG A 396 -2.56 -12.88 1.54
CA ARG A 396 -1.48 -13.08 0.58
C ARG A 396 -1.28 -11.80 -0.22
N LEU A 397 -0.44 -10.92 0.30
CA LEU A 397 -0.11 -9.62 -0.28
C LEU A 397 1.34 -9.61 -0.77
N GLY A 398 1.54 -9.15 -2.01
CA GLY A 398 2.87 -8.96 -2.58
C GLY A 398 2.88 -8.09 -3.82
N VAL A 399 4.07 -7.95 -4.40
CA VAL A 399 4.28 -7.32 -5.71
C VAL A 399 4.46 -8.39 -6.77
N PHE A 400 3.89 -8.17 -7.95
CA PHE A 400 4.00 -9.06 -9.09
C PHE A 400 4.57 -8.31 -10.29
N LEU A 401 5.86 -8.52 -10.54
CA LEU A 401 6.59 -7.96 -11.67
C LEU A 401 6.28 -8.79 -12.92
N LEU A 402 5.95 -8.15 -14.03
CA LEU A 402 5.43 -8.80 -15.23
C LEU A 402 6.05 -8.23 -16.50
N GLY A 403 6.10 -9.05 -17.56
CA GLY A 403 6.56 -8.63 -18.90
C GLY A 403 8.05 -8.83 -19.18
N HIS A 404 8.82 -9.24 -18.18
CA HIS A 404 10.24 -9.56 -18.30
C HIS A 404 10.47 -10.97 -18.90
N PRO A 405 11.71 -11.37 -19.26
CA PRO A 405 11.98 -12.66 -19.92
C PRO A 405 11.56 -13.93 -19.16
N LEU A 406 11.38 -13.84 -17.83
CA LEU A 406 10.85 -14.93 -16.98
C LEU A 406 9.32 -14.87 -16.83
N LYS A 407 8.64 -14.06 -17.66
CA LYS A 407 7.20 -13.78 -17.66
C LYS A 407 6.72 -13.01 -16.43
N GLY A 408 6.70 -13.67 -15.27
CA GLY A 408 6.27 -13.08 -14.00
C GLY A 408 7.21 -13.40 -12.84
N TRP A 409 7.27 -12.50 -11.86
CA TRP A 409 7.99 -12.68 -10.59
C TRP A 409 7.14 -12.10 -9.44
N TRP A 410 6.65 -12.96 -8.56
CA TRP A 410 5.87 -12.53 -7.40
C TRP A 410 6.77 -12.54 -6.16
N SER A 411 6.64 -11.53 -5.30
CA SER A 411 7.37 -11.44 -4.03
C SER A 411 6.47 -10.83 -2.95
N GLY A 412 6.39 -11.45 -1.77
CA GLY A 412 5.52 -10.97 -0.72
C GLY A 412 5.32 -11.91 0.46
N SER A 413 4.25 -11.67 1.19
CA SER A 413 3.82 -12.31 2.44
C SER A 413 2.67 -13.28 2.16
N LEU A 414 2.70 -14.43 2.82
CA LEU A 414 1.69 -15.47 2.83
C LEU A 414 1.10 -15.62 4.24
N LEU A 415 0.96 -14.50 4.96
CA LEU A 415 0.72 -14.50 6.40
C LEU A 415 -0.62 -15.14 6.74
N SER A 416 -0.56 -16.25 7.48
CA SER A 416 -1.75 -16.90 8.01
C SER A 416 -2.31 -16.20 9.26
N ILE A 417 -3.61 -16.39 9.51
CA ILE A 417 -4.23 -15.91 10.76
C ILE A 417 -3.56 -16.51 12.02
N ASP A 418 -3.04 -17.74 11.92
CA ASP A 418 -2.39 -18.42 13.04
C ASP A 418 -1.03 -17.78 13.36
N GLU A 419 -0.20 -17.52 12.35
CA GLU A 419 1.05 -16.76 12.52
C GLU A 419 0.77 -15.35 13.03
N ALA A 420 -0.27 -14.69 12.51
CA ALA A 420 -0.63 -13.36 12.92
C ALA A 420 -0.97 -13.29 14.41
N ARG A 421 -1.79 -14.23 14.89
CA ARG A 421 -2.20 -14.31 16.31
C ARG A 421 -1.10 -14.80 17.22
N ALA A 422 -0.16 -15.59 16.72
CA ALA A 422 1.05 -15.94 17.45
C ALA A 422 1.96 -14.72 17.68
N ASN A 423 2.00 -13.78 16.74
CA ASN A 423 2.75 -12.53 16.88
C ASN A 423 2.00 -11.49 17.73
N LEU A 424 0.76 -11.18 17.37
CA LEU A 424 -0.08 -10.19 18.04
C LEU A 424 -1.49 -10.74 18.26
N PRO A 425 -1.79 -11.26 19.48
CA PRO A 425 -3.07 -11.88 19.78
C PRO A 425 -4.26 -10.98 19.49
N GLY A 426 -5.27 -11.54 18.83
CA GLY A 426 -6.54 -10.88 18.56
C GLY A 426 -6.60 -10.00 17.31
N HIS A 427 -5.53 -9.98 16.51
CA HIS A 427 -5.46 -9.23 15.25
C HIS A 427 -5.48 -10.16 14.03
N SER A 428 -6.02 -9.66 12.92
CA SER A 428 -6.03 -10.32 11.61
C SER A 428 -4.65 -10.32 10.95
N ALA A 429 -4.45 -11.15 9.92
CA ALA A 429 -3.24 -11.13 9.10
C ALA A 429 -3.05 -9.77 8.42
N THR A 430 -4.13 -9.24 7.82
CA THR A 430 -4.18 -7.90 7.22
C THR A 430 -3.73 -6.82 8.20
N THR A 431 -4.27 -6.84 9.42
CA THR A 431 -3.93 -5.84 10.44
C THR A 431 -2.46 -5.94 10.84
N LEU A 432 -1.92 -7.16 10.97
CA LEU A 432 -0.52 -7.34 11.35
C LEU A 432 0.46 -6.88 10.27
N GLN A 433 0.19 -7.12 8.98
CA GLN A 433 1.03 -6.63 7.89
C GLN A 433 1.11 -5.10 7.90
N VAL A 434 -0.04 -4.42 8.03
CA VAL A 434 -0.09 -2.96 8.13
C VAL A 434 0.62 -2.49 9.40
N ALA A 435 0.36 -3.12 10.55
CA ALA A 435 0.92 -2.69 11.82
C ALA A 435 2.44 -2.86 11.86
N GLY A 436 2.96 -3.98 11.34
CA GLY A 436 4.39 -4.21 11.19
C GLY A 436 5.06 -3.15 10.34
N SER A 437 4.42 -2.77 9.23
CA SER A 437 4.93 -1.72 8.35
C SER A 437 5.01 -0.36 9.04
N VAL A 438 3.92 0.07 9.69
CA VAL A 438 3.90 1.31 10.45
C VAL A 438 4.97 1.30 11.55
N ILE A 439 5.12 0.21 12.31
CA ILE A 439 6.15 0.13 13.36
C ILE A 439 7.57 0.22 12.80
N SER A 440 7.83 -0.41 11.65
CA SER A 440 9.12 -0.28 10.96
C SER A 440 9.39 1.16 10.52
N ALA A 441 8.37 1.88 10.04
CA ALA A 441 8.47 3.28 9.67
C ALA A 441 8.65 4.20 10.89
N VAL A 442 8.00 3.91 12.02
CA VAL A 442 8.24 4.62 13.28
C VAL A 442 9.67 4.37 13.77
N ALA A 443 10.18 3.14 13.67
CA ALA A 443 11.58 2.83 14.00
C ALA A 443 12.55 3.69 13.15
N TRP A 444 12.27 3.85 11.86
CA TRP A 444 13.01 4.77 10.99
C TRP A 444 12.88 6.24 11.43
N LEU A 445 11.66 6.74 11.72
CA LEU A 445 11.42 8.11 12.23
C LEU A 445 12.16 8.42 13.54
N LEU A 446 12.37 7.41 14.38
CA LEU A 446 13.12 7.55 15.63
C LEU A 446 14.63 7.67 15.37
N ARG A 447 15.16 6.92 14.39
CA ARG A 447 16.58 6.99 13.98
C ARG A 447 16.90 8.24 13.15
N HIS A 448 15.93 8.69 12.35
CA HIS A 448 16.07 9.75 11.37
C HIS A 448 15.02 10.83 11.62
N PRO A 449 15.23 11.74 12.59
CA PRO A 449 14.18 12.68 13.01
C PRO A 449 14.04 13.94 12.14
N GLN A 450 14.93 14.19 11.17
CA GLN A 450 15.03 15.46 10.43
C GLN A 450 15.18 15.31 8.90
N GLU A 451 14.53 14.31 8.30
CA GLU A 451 14.65 13.95 6.87
C GLU A 451 13.56 14.57 5.97
N GLY A 452 12.72 15.44 6.54
CA GLY A 452 11.56 16.02 5.86
C GLY A 452 10.48 15.01 5.49
N LEU A 453 9.63 15.40 4.55
CA LEU A 453 8.55 14.56 4.04
C LEU A 453 9.11 13.50 3.09
N ARG A 454 8.76 12.23 3.33
CA ARG A 454 9.11 11.09 2.48
C ARG A 454 7.91 10.24 2.16
N VAL A 455 7.90 9.69 0.95
CA VAL A 455 7.05 8.55 0.58
C VAL A 455 7.84 7.24 0.71
N PRO A 456 7.19 6.05 0.77
CA PRO A 456 7.88 4.78 0.98
C PRO A 456 8.95 4.48 -0.08
N ASP A 457 8.73 4.88 -1.34
CA ASP A 457 9.67 4.71 -2.44
C ASP A 457 10.99 5.48 -2.27
N GLU A 458 11.08 6.45 -1.36
CA GLU A 458 12.31 7.20 -1.06
C GLU A 458 13.11 6.59 0.10
N LEU A 459 12.51 5.71 0.89
CA LEU A 459 13.12 5.17 2.11
C LEU A 459 14.11 4.01 1.81
N PRO A 460 15.08 3.75 2.72
CA PRO A 460 16.09 2.70 2.57
C PRO A 460 15.47 1.31 2.76
N HIS A 461 15.01 0.71 1.67
CA HIS A 461 14.21 -0.53 1.70
C HIS A 461 14.82 -1.69 2.50
N ARG A 462 16.15 -1.91 2.45
CA ARG A 462 16.81 -3.01 3.19
C ARG A 462 16.70 -2.85 4.71
N GLU A 463 16.73 -1.61 5.18
CA GLU A 463 16.58 -1.29 6.60
C GLU A 463 15.14 -1.56 7.04
N LEU A 464 14.16 -1.02 6.31
CA LEU A 464 12.74 -1.22 6.61
C LEU A 464 12.32 -2.69 6.50
N LEU A 465 12.83 -3.42 5.50
CA LEU A 465 12.60 -4.85 5.33
C LEU A 465 13.20 -5.69 6.47
N THR A 466 14.31 -5.23 7.06
CA THR A 466 14.89 -5.89 8.23
C THR A 466 13.96 -5.76 9.43
N ASP A 467 13.42 -4.57 9.65
CA ASP A 467 12.55 -4.27 10.81
C ASP A 467 11.16 -4.90 10.68
N ILE A 468 10.56 -4.89 9.48
CA ILE A 468 9.22 -5.44 9.25
C ILE A 468 9.20 -6.98 9.21
N ARG A 469 10.34 -7.64 8.96
CA ARG A 469 10.41 -9.07 8.61
C ARG A 469 9.62 -9.98 9.56
N HIS A 470 9.64 -9.66 10.86
CA HIS A 470 8.98 -10.47 11.88
C HIS A 470 7.45 -10.45 11.79
N TYR A 471 6.86 -9.40 11.21
CA TYR A 471 5.41 -9.20 11.13
C TYR A 471 4.81 -9.75 9.82
N LEU A 472 5.65 -10.00 8.81
CA LEU A 472 5.22 -10.53 7.51
C LEU A 472 5.01 -12.05 7.50
N GLY A 473 5.32 -12.75 8.60
CA GLY A 473 5.21 -14.20 8.71
C GLY A 473 5.93 -14.94 7.59
N THR A 474 5.32 -16.01 7.10
CA THR A 474 5.79 -16.76 5.95
C THR A 474 5.83 -15.89 4.70
N ARG A 475 6.94 -15.95 3.93
CA ARG A 475 7.16 -15.18 2.70
C ARG A 475 7.58 -16.07 1.55
N TRP A 476 7.32 -15.62 0.33
CA TRP A 476 7.80 -16.27 -0.89
C TRP A 476 8.21 -15.23 -1.94
N SER A 477 9.22 -15.56 -2.73
CA SER A 477 9.67 -14.77 -3.88
C SER A 477 10.13 -15.71 -4.97
N GLY A 478 9.60 -15.58 -6.19
CA GLY A 478 9.97 -16.50 -7.26
C GLY A 478 9.27 -16.26 -8.59
N ALA A 479 9.80 -16.93 -9.61
CA ALA A 479 9.30 -16.88 -10.98
C ALA A 479 7.96 -17.63 -11.12
N VAL A 480 7.08 -17.09 -11.96
CA VAL A 480 5.76 -17.64 -12.26
C VAL A 480 5.59 -17.72 -13.78
N ASP A 481 5.25 -18.91 -14.30
CA ASP A 481 4.88 -19.07 -15.70
C ASP A 481 3.39 -18.77 -15.90
N TRP A 482 3.05 -17.49 -15.88
CA TRP A 482 1.69 -17.00 -16.12
C TRP A 482 1.71 -15.79 -17.04
N THR A 483 0.66 -15.66 -17.85
CA THR A 483 0.30 -14.43 -18.56
C THR A 483 -1.21 -14.24 -18.37
N PRO A 484 -1.76 -13.03 -18.51
CA PRO A 484 -3.20 -12.86 -18.37
C PRO A 484 -4.00 -13.71 -19.37
N LEU A 485 -3.41 -14.15 -20.49
CA LEU A 485 -4.07 -15.00 -21.50
C LEU A 485 -3.94 -16.51 -21.22
N ALA A 486 -3.15 -16.92 -20.23
CA ALA A 486 -2.87 -18.33 -19.97
C ALA A 486 -4.12 -19.07 -19.47
N GLY A 487 -4.42 -20.24 -20.04
CA GLY A 487 -5.50 -21.11 -19.58
C GLY A 487 -6.92 -20.55 -19.76
N ARG A 488 -7.09 -19.49 -20.56
CA ARG A 488 -8.40 -18.88 -20.79
C ARG A 488 -9.33 -19.77 -21.60
N LEU A 489 -10.52 -19.99 -21.06
CA LEU A 489 -11.68 -20.44 -21.81
C LEU A 489 -12.51 -19.22 -22.21
N GLU A 490 -12.38 -18.80 -23.47
CA GLU A 490 -13.25 -17.76 -24.03
C GLU A 490 -14.61 -18.37 -24.38
N LEU A 491 -15.62 -18.14 -23.54
CA LEU A 491 -16.98 -18.63 -23.76
C LEU A 491 -17.65 -17.96 -24.98
N PHE A 492 -17.21 -16.75 -25.33
CA PHE A 492 -17.75 -15.93 -26.42
C PHE A 492 -16.62 -15.27 -27.23
N PRO A 493 -15.87 -16.02 -28.05
CA PRO A 493 -14.69 -15.52 -28.74
C PRO A 493 -14.99 -14.38 -29.75
N ASP A 494 -16.20 -14.31 -30.28
CA ASP A 494 -16.60 -13.29 -31.27
C ASP A 494 -17.02 -11.95 -30.64
N ALA A 495 -17.06 -11.84 -29.31
CA ALA A 495 -17.59 -10.67 -28.60
C ALA A 495 -16.54 -9.57 -28.34
N VAL A 496 -15.24 -9.88 -28.45
CA VAL A 496 -14.16 -8.91 -28.19
C VAL A 496 -13.94 -8.06 -29.44
N SER A 497 -14.13 -6.75 -29.33
CA SER A 497 -13.85 -5.85 -30.44
C SER A 497 -12.34 -5.83 -30.76
N PRO A 498 -11.94 -5.66 -32.03
CA PRO A 498 -10.51 -5.57 -32.39
C PRO A 498 -9.75 -4.45 -31.65
N ALA A 499 -10.45 -3.39 -31.24
CA ALA A 499 -9.88 -2.28 -30.47
C ALA A 499 -9.61 -2.64 -28.99
N GLU A 500 -10.19 -3.74 -28.50
CA GLU A 500 -10.07 -4.21 -27.12
C GLU A 500 -9.26 -5.51 -27.02
N ALA A 501 -8.98 -6.14 -28.16
CA ALA A 501 -8.09 -7.29 -28.22
C ALA A 501 -6.66 -6.85 -27.85
N PRO A 502 -5.96 -7.60 -26.98
CA PRO A 502 -4.58 -7.30 -26.61
C PRO A 502 -3.57 -7.49 -27.75
N GLY A 503 -4.01 -8.04 -28.88
CA GLY A 503 -3.15 -8.43 -29.98
C GLY A 503 -2.12 -9.46 -29.52
N ASP A 504 -0.92 -9.39 -30.09
CA ASP A 504 0.13 -10.38 -29.89
C ASP A 504 0.95 -10.15 -28.60
N ASP A 505 0.76 -9.01 -27.92
CA ASP A 505 1.47 -8.68 -26.68
C ASP A 505 0.55 -8.95 -25.48
N PRO A 506 0.71 -10.07 -24.75
CA PRO A 506 -0.16 -10.40 -23.61
C PRO A 506 0.00 -9.42 -22.44
N TRP A 507 0.96 -8.50 -22.52
CA TRP A 507 1.28 -7.55 -21.46
C TRP A 507 0.58 -6.18 -21.64
N GLN A 508 -0.31 -6.03 -22.61
CA GLN A 508 -1.16 -4.84 -22.72
C GLN A 508 -2.26 -4.86 -21.64
N PHE A 509 -2.57 -3.72 -21.04
CA PHE A 509 -3.59 -3.60 -19.98
C PHE A 509 -4.96 -4.15 -20.41
N SER A 510 -5.31 -4.08 -21.70
CA SER A 510 -6.53 -4.69 -22.24
C SER A 510 -6.60 -6.20 -22.02
N ALA A 511 -5.45 -6.91 -22.00
CA ALA A 511 -5.40 -8.32 -21.64
C ALA A 511 -5.82 -8.51 -20.18
N PHE A 512 -5.47 -7.61 -19.27
CA PHE A 512 -5.72 -7.81 -17.84
C PHE A 512 -7.17 -7.58 -17.45
N LEU A 513 -7.92 -6.74 -18.15
CA LEU A 513 -9.31 -6.41 -17.79
C LEU A 513 -10.22 -7.64 -17.79
N ALA A 514 -10.81 -7.97 -16.65
CA ALA A 514 -11.81 -9.02 -16.50
C ALA A 514 -13.18 -8.49 -16.91
N ARG A 515 -13.72 -9.05 -17.99
CA ARG A 515 -14.88 -8.57 -18.73
C ARG A 515 -15.80 -9.72 -19.08
#